data_AF-A0A397ZMD5-F1
#
_entry.id   AF-A0A397ZMD5-F1
#
_cell.length_a   1.000
_cell.length_b   1.000
_cell.length_c   1.000
_cell.angle_alpha   90.00
_cell.angle_beta   90.00
_cell.angle_gamma   90.00
#
_symmetry.space_group_name_H-M   'P 1'
#
loop_
_entity.id
_entity.type
_entity.pdbx_description
1 polymer ?
#
loop_
_entity_poly.entity_id
_entity_poly.type
_entity_poly.pdbx_seq_one_letter_code
_entity_poly.pdbx_strand_id
1 'polypeptide(L)'
;MTLINSLPEDIIIDCISRVPKRYYQTLSLVSKYFRSLITSHELFARRSLLNRTEYCLYVTISNKSDNNDGDDDRLYTLRQNFNSPDKKYSLVPVTSLPRIPPHSSYVAVDSKIFVIPDDDKSLASTDTLLIDCRFHTAHHLPNMPNEVAVDVRQICVEDVKGVRLITDEDANVSCTVIYGEKVVVFLQIEICEKNEIWCVEIKVEKDQKGELCGRVEWCGCLLEGHWAAGPDLKDALVVKV
;
A
#
# COMPACT_ATOMS: atom_id res chain seq x y z
N MET A 1 11.71 -32.34 18.45
CA MET A 1 10.46 -32.11 19.20
C MET A 1 10.36 -30.64 19.52
N THR A 2 9.38 -29.92 18.94
CA THR A 2 9.19 -28.48 19.16
C THR A 2 8.12 -28.25 20.23
N LEU A 3 8.46 -27.49 21.28
CA LEU A 3 7.57 -27.12 22.41
C LEU A 3 6.24 -26.46 22.01
N ILE A 4 6.06 -26.05 20.75
CA ILE A 4 4.86 -25.35 20.28
C ILE A 4 3.62 -26.27 20.25
N ASN A 5 3.79 -27.59 20.12
CA ASN A 5 2.66 -28.52 20.05
C ASN A 5 2.02 -28.85 21.40
N SER A 6 2.47 -28.25 22.52
CA SER A 6 1.86 -28.47 23.84
C SER A 6 0.77 -27.47 24.19
N LEU A 7 0.61 -26.39 23.42
CA LEU A 7 -0.42 -25.37 23.62
C LEU A 7 -1.59 -25.63 22.66
N PRO A 8 -2.84 -25.45 23.12
CA PRO A 8 -4.00 -25.40 22.24
C PRO A 8 -3.86 -24.31 21.17
N GLU A 9 -4.31 -24.59 19.94
CA GLU A 9 -4.13 -23.72 18.78
C GLU A 9 -4.80 -22.35 18.94
N ASP A 10 -5.97 -22.30 19.59
CA ASP A 10 -6.70 -21.08 19.90
C ASP A 10 -5.92 -20.13 20.82
N ILE A 11 -5.15 -20.68 21.78
CA ILE A 11 -4.26 -19.90 22.65
C ILE A 11 -3.09 -19.34 21.85
N ILE A 12 -2.52 -20.12 20.93
CA ILE A 12 -1.44 -19.66 20.05
C ILE A 12 -1.94 -18.52 19.16
N ILE A 13 -3.14 -18.65 18.58
CA ILE A 13 -3.78 -17.61 17.77
C ILE A 13 -4.05 -16.35 18.60
N ASP A 14 -4.57 -16.46 19.82
CA ASP A 14 -4.77 -15.30 20.69
C ASP A 14 -3.45 -14.58 20.96
N CYS A 15 -2.38 -15.32 21.24
CA CYS A 15 -1.05 -14.76 21.47
C CYS A 15 -0.54 -14.02 20.22
N ILE A 16 -0.57 -14.66 19.05
CA ILE A 16 -0.06 -14.08 17.80
C ILE A 16 -0.92 -12.93 17.29
N SER A 17 -2.24 -12.96 17.54
CA SER A 17 -3.16 -11.89 17.15
C SER A 17 -2.85 -10.56 17.85
N ARG A 18 -2.16 -10.60 18.99
CA ARG A 18 -1.70 -9.42 19.74
C ARG A 18 -0.34 -8.91 19.26
N VAL A 19 0.39 -9.71 18.49
CA VAL A 19 1.70 -9.33 17.95
C VAL A 19 1.49 -8.40 16.74
N PRO A 20 2.13 -7.22 16.69
CA PRO A 20 2.05 -6.34 15.52
C PRO A 20 2.50 -7.03 14.22
N LYS A 21 1.81 -6.76 13.10
CA LYS A 21 2.06 -7.40 11.79
C LYS A 21 3.49 -7.19 11.31
N ARG A 22 4.13 -6.09 11.71
CA ARG A 22 5.56 -5.84 11.44
C ARG A 22 6.50 -6.98 11.88
N TYR A 23 6.11 -7.81 12.86
CA TYR A 23 6.90 -8.96 13.32
C TYR A 23 6.53 -10.28 12.63
N TYR A 24 5.49 -10.30 11.79
CA TYR A 24 5.01 -11.53 11.15
C TYR A 24 6.02 -12.08 10.15
N GLN A 25 6.82 -11.23 9.50
CA GLN A 25 7.93 -11.68 8.67
C GLN A 25 8.91 -12.52 9.49
N THR A 26 9.36 -12.03 10.65
CA THR A 26 10.26 -12.78 11.54
C THR A 26 9.61 -14.07 12.05
N LEU A 27 8.34 -14.02 12.46
CA LEU A 27 7.62 -15.19 12.94
C LEU A 27 7.46 -16.27 11.85
N SER A 28 7.24 -15.89 10.59
CA SER A 28 7.12 -16.82 9.46
C SER A 28 8.39 -17.63 9.17
N LEU A 29 9.54 -17.17 9.70
CA LEU A 29 10.83 -17.84 9.58
C LEU A 29 11.07 -18.88 10.67
N VAL A 30 10.32 -18.82 11.79
CA VAL A 30 10.50 -19.72 12.94
C VAL A 30 10.14 -21.16 12.61
N SER A 31 9.01 -21.39 11.93
CA SER A 31 8.57 -22.72 11.52
C SER A 31 7.55 -22.68 10.38
N LYS A 32 7.34 -23.83 9.72
CA LYS A 32 6.26 -24.00 8.73
C LYS A 32 4.88 -23.73 9.32
N TYR A 33 4.68 -24.08 10.61
CA TYR A 33 3.43 -23.84 11.31
C TYR A 33 3.14 -22.34 11.46
N PHE A 34 4.09 -21.54 11.98
CA PHE A 34 3.91 -20.08 12.07
C PHE A 34 3.70 -19.44 10.71
N ARG A 35 4.43 -19.89 9.69
CA ARG A 35 4.24 -19.41 8.31
C ARG A 35 2.81 -19.61 7.83
N SER A 36 2.25 -20.80 8.05
CA SER A 36 0.85 -21.11 7.70
C SER A 36 -0.16 -20.34 8.54
N LEU A 37 0.14 -20.16 9.84
CA LEU A 37 -0.76 -19.52 10.79
C LEU A 37 -0.90 -18.02 10.54
N ILE A 38 0.20 -17.36 10.19
CA ILE A 38 0.26 -15.93 9.87
C ILE A 38 -0.56 -15.56 8.63
N THR A 39 -0.76 -16.53 7.73
CA THR A 39 -1.58 -16.38 6.53
C THR A 39 -2.99 -16.94 6.72
N SER A 40 -3.40 -17.35 7.93
CA SER A 40 -4.68 -18.01 8.15
C SER A 40 -5.84 -17.03 8.36
N HIS A 41 -7.03 -17.40 7.89
CA HIS A 41 -8.25 -16.62 8.10
C HIS A 41 -8.59 -16.45 9.58
N GLU A 42 -8.33 -17.47 10.38
CA GLU A 42 -8.63 -17.47 11.81
C GLU A 42 -7.83 -16.40 12.57
N LEU A 43 -6.56 -16.22 12.21
CA LEU A 43 -5.73 -15.18 12.81
C LEU A 43 -6.28 -13.79 12.49
N PHE A 44 -6.63 -13.51 11.23
CA PHE A 44 -7.20 -12.22 10.84
C PHE A 44 -8.56 -11.97 11.51
N ALA A 45 -9.42 -12.99 11.59
CA ALA A 45 -10.69 -12.90 12.30
C ALA A 45 -10.48 -12.57 13.79
N ARG A 46 -9.53 -13.25 14.46
CA ARG A 46 -9.20 -12.98 15.86
C ARG A 46 -8.68 -11.55 16.05
N ARG A 47 -7.80 -11.08 15.17
CA ARG A 47 -7.28 -9.71 15.21
C ARG A 47 -8.39 -8.67 15.07
N SER A 48 -9.31 -8.90 14.13
CA SER A 48 -10.47 -8.02 13.92
C SER A 48 -11.33 -7.95 15.19
N LEU A 49 -11.65 -9.10 15.81
CA LEU A 49 -12.41 -9.16 17.07
C LEU A 49 -11.72 -8.41 18.22
N LEU A 50 -10.39 -8.45 18.27
CA LEU A 50 -9.59 -7.76 19.29
C LEU A 50 -9.30 -6.29 18.96
N ASN A 51 -9.87 -5.75 17.88
CA ASN A 51 -9.56 -4.40 17.38
C ASN A 51 -8.06 -4.17 17.13
N ARG A 52 -7.37 -5.21 16.66
CA ARG A 52 -5.93 -5.21 16.34
C ARG A 52 -5.66 -5.06 14.85
N THR A 53 -6.61 -4.61 14.04
CA THR A 53 -6.34 -4.28 12.63
C THR A 53 -5.35 -3.12 12.52
N GLU A 54 -4.41 -3.20 11.57
CA GLU A 54 -3.37 -2.21 11.32
C GLU A 54 -3.56 -1.56 9.94
N TYR A 55 -3.18 -0.30 9.81
CA TYR A 55 -3.14 0.35 8.49
C TYR A 55 -1.99 -0.23 7.66
N CYS A 56 -2.32 -0.66 6.45
CA CYS A 56 -1.38 -1.07 5.41
C CYS A 56 -1.47 -0.03 4.28
N LEU A 57 -0.32 0.48 3.86
CA LEU A 57 -0.23 1.37 2.71
C LEU A 57 0.05 0.56 1.45
N TYR A 58 -0.70 0.87 0.40
CA TYR A 58 -0.50 0.35 -0.93
C TYR A 58 -0.23 1.48 -1.90
N VAL A 59 0.60 1.23 -2.90
CA VAL A 59 0.92 2.17 -3.97
C VAL A 59 0.71 1.44 -5.29
N THR A 60 0.02 2.09 -6.23
CA THR A 60 -0.12 1.58 -7.60
C THR A 60 0.87 2.30 -8.49
N ILE A 61 1.59 1.51 -9.26
CA ILE A 61 2.61 1.99 -10.19
C ILE A 61 2.29 1.39 -11.55
N SER A 62 2.15 2.25 -12.54
CA SER A 62 1.99 1.84 -13.93
C SER A 62 3.36 1.56 -14.52
N ASN A 63 3.51 0.38 -15.09
CA ASN A 63 4.74 -0.07 -15.71
C ASN A 63 4.56 -0.03 -17.22
N LYS A 64 5.23 0.93 -17.85
CA LYS A 64 5.22 1.08 -19.30
C LYS A 64 6.15 0.05 -19.92
N SER A 65 5.67 -0.70 -20.89
CA SER A 65 6.49 -1.68 -21.59
C SER A 65 7.01 -1.11 -22.90
N ASP A 66 8.32 -1.17 -23.12
CA ASP A 66 8.93 -0.82 -24.43
C ASP A 66 8.58 -1.85 -25.52
N ASN A 67 8.06 -3.01 -25.14
CA ASN A 67 7.66 -4.09 -26.03
C ASN A 67 6.13 -4.10 -26.23
N ASN A 68 5.62 -4.68 -27.31
CA ASN A 68 4.17 -4.82 -27.57
C ASN A 68 3.40 -5.70 -26.55
N ASP A 69 3.95 -5.97 -25.37
CA ASP A 69 3.32 -6.74 -24.29
C ASP A 69 2.25 -5.91 -23.55
N GLY A 70 2.11 -4.62 -23.88
CA GLY A 70 1.13 -3.70 -23.34
C GLY A 70 1.51 -3.22 -21.94
N ASP A 71 1.01 -2.05 -21.56
CA ASP A 71 1.25 -1.49 -20.23
C ASP A 71 0.48 -2.30 -19.17
N ASP A 72 1.00 -2.34 -17.94
CA ASP A 72 0.34 -2.96 -16.80
C ASP A 72 0.46 -2.14 -15.53
N ASP A 73 -0.61 -2.10 -14.75
CA ASP A 73 -0.52 -1.54 -13.41
C ASP A 73 -0.09 -2.63 -12.42
N ARG A 74 0.69 -2.23 -11.43
CA ARG A 74 1.18 -3.11 -10.36
C ARG A 74 0.92 -2.51 -9.00
N LEU A 75 0.39 -3.35 -8.12
CA LEU A 75 0.16 -2.99 -6.72
C LEU A 75 1.39 -3.35 -5.88
N TYR A 76 1.89 -2.39 -5.12
CA TYR A 76 2.96 -2.54 -4.16
C TYR A 76 2.43 -2.30 -2.75
N THR A 77 2.96 -3.03 -1.77
CA THR A 77 2.73 -2.76 -0.36
C THR A 77 3.96 -2.10 0.26
N LEU A 78 3.75 -1.04 1.04
CA LEU A 78 4.83 -0.43 1.81
C LEU A 78 5.13 -1.30 3.04
N ARG A 79 6.35 -1.83 3.12
CA ARG A 79 6.79 -2.63 4.26
C ARG A 79 7.88 -1.92 5.04
N GLN A 80 7.81 -2.02 6.36
CA GLN A 80 8.86 -1.51 7.24
C GLN A 80 10.00 -2.52 7.33
N ASN A 81 11.22 -2.04 7.10
CA ASN A 81 12.46 -2.81 7.20
C ASN A 81 13.25 -2.35 8.43
N PHE A 82 13.53 -3.29 9.35
CA PHE A 82 14.30 -3.02 10.58
C PHE A 82 15.76 -3.45 10.48
N ASN A 83 16.12 -4.15 9.40
CA ASN A 83 17.47 -4.65 9.21
C ASN A 83 18.39 -3.61 8.57
N SER A 84 17.84 -2.48 8.12
CA SER A 84 18.59 -1.37 7.53
C SER A 84 18.11 -0.04 8.14
N PRO A 85 18.95 0.66 8.93
CA PRO A 85 18.59 1.96 9.48
C PRO A 85 18.42 3.04 8.40
N ASP A 86 19.10 2.89 7.26
CA ASP A 86 19.05 3.85 6.14
C ASP A 86 17.84 3.62 5.21
N LYS A 87 17.30 2.40 5.15
CA LYS A 87 16.09 2.04 4.38
C LYS A 87 14.98 1.56 5.32
N LYS A 88 14.35 2.50 6.04
CA LYS A 88 13.23 2.24 6.97
C LYS A 88 12.03 1.56 6.30
N TYR A 89 11.75 1.90 5.05
CA TYR A 89 10.65 1.34 4.28
C TYR A 89 11.12 0.82 2.91
N SER A 90 10.37 -0.15 2.37
CA SER A 90 10.56 -0.62 1.00
C SER A 90 9.20 -0.91 0.36
N LEU A 91 9.09 -0.65 -0.94
CA LEU A 91 7.97 -1.13 -1.74
C LEU A 91 8.19 -2.59 -2.10
N VAL A 92 7.21 -3.43 -1.81
CA VAL A 92 7.24 -4.86 -2.15
C VAL A 92 6.06 -5.16 -3.08
N PRO A 93 6.30 -5.67 -4.30
CA PRO A 93 5.23 -5.99 -5.23
C PRO A 93 4.33 -7.09 -4.66
N VAL A 94 3.03 -6.97 -4.88
CA VAL A 94 2.05 -8.01 -4.52
C VAL A 94 2.00 -9.03 -5.67
N THR A 95 2.95 -9.97 -5.67
CA THR A 95 3.21 -10.89 -6.80
C THR A 95 2.13 -11.95 -7.04
N SER A 96 1.18 -12.12 -6.12
CA SER A 96 0.09 -13.09 -6.21
C SER A 96 -1.12 -12.58 -7.00
N LEU A 97 -1.13 -11.30 -7.39
CA LEU A 97 -2.24 -10.70 -8.14
C LEU A 97 -2.12 -11.03 -9.64
N PRO A 98 -3.26 -11.14 -10.35
CA PRO A 98 -3.25 -11.15 -11.80
C PRO A 98 -2.75 -9.81 -12.34
N ARG A 99 -2.44 -9.77 -13.64
CA ARG A 99 -2.12 -8.54 -14.34
C ARG A 99 -3.29 -7.56 -14.22
N ILE A 100 -3.02 -6.35 -13.76
CA ILE A 100 -4.03 -5.29 -13.63
C ILE A 100 -4.03 -4.47 -14.93
N PRO A 101 -5.20 -4.25 -15.56
CA PRO A 101 -5.28 -3.42 -16.76
C PRO A 101 -4.69 -2.02 -16.51
N PRO A 102 -3.99 -1.43 -17.50
CA PRO A 102 -3.49 -0.06 -17.37
C PRO A 102 -4.65 0.92 -17.21
N HIS A 103 -4.37 2.09 -16.64
CA HIS A 103 -5.33 3.17 -16.42
C HIS A 103 -6.50 2.81 -15.47
N SER A 104 -6.37 1.73 -14.70
CA SER A 104 -7.39 1.34 -13.73
C SER A 104 -7.53 2.38 -12.61
N SER A 105 -8.74 2.55 -12.11
CA SER A 105 -9.03 3.31 -10.89
C SER A 105 -9.11 2.38 -9.68
N TYR A 106 -8.75 2.89 -8.50
CA TYR A 106 -8.66 2.08 -7.28
C TYR A 106 -9.49 2.66 -6.15
N VAL A 107 -10.19 1.78 -5.43
CA VAL A 107 -10.98 2.19 -4.26
C VAL A 107 -10.73 1.21 -3.11
N ALA A 108 -10.23 1.71 -1.98
CA ALA A 108 -10.07 0.93 -0.77
C ALA A 108 -11.35 0.94 0.07
N VAL A 109 -11.87 -0.24 0.43
CA VAL A 109 -12.99 -0.41 1.36
C VAL A 109 -12.65 -1.53 2.35
N ASP A 110 -12.66 -1.20 3.63
CA ASP A 110 -12.25 -2.08 4.72
C ASP A 110 -10.84 -2.68 4.52
N SER A 111 -10.80 -3.98 4.25
CA SER A 111 -9.60 -4.80 4.02
C SER A 111 -9.44 -5.19 2.56
N LYS A 112 -10.17 -4.52 1.65
CA LYS A 112 -10.21 -4.84 0.23
C LYS A 112 -9.93 -3.62 -0.63
N ILE A 113 -9.43 -3.87 -1.83
CA ILE A 113 -9.28 -2.87 -2.89
C ILE A 113 -10.11 -3.33 -4.08
N PHE A 114 -10.97 -2.45 -4.57
CA PHE A 114 -11.68 -2.59 -5.83
C PHE A 114 -10.84 -1.92 -6.92
N VAL A 115 -10.59 -2.66 -8.00
CA VAL A 115 -9.93 -2.15 -9.19
C VAL A 115 -10.97 -2.06 -10.29
N ILE A 116 -11.23 -0.85 -10.73
CA ILE A 116 -12.20 -0.53 -11.74
C ILE A 116 -11.39 -0.27 -13.02
N PRO A 117 -11.40 -1.18 -14.01
CA PRO A 117 -10.69 -0.95 -15.25
C PRO A 117 -11.29 0.25 -15.97
N ASP A 118 -10.44 1.01 -16.67
CA ASP A 118 -10.92 2.01 -17.61
C ASP A 118 -11.60 1.30 -18.79
N ASP A 119 -12.63 1.92 -19.34
CA ASP A 119 -13.54 1.34 -20.32
C ASP A 119 -12.93 1.37 -21.75
N ASP A 120 -11.61 1.31 -21.85
CA ASP A 120 -10.90 1.32 -23.12
C ASP A 120 -11.12 -0.01 -23.86
N LYS A 121 -11.63 0.10 -25.09
CA LYS A 121 -12.17 -1.01 -25.90
C LYS A 121 -11.11 -1.99 -26.39
N SER A 122 -9.87 -1.85 -25.95
CA SER A 122 -8.68 -2.55 -26.43
C SER A 122 -8.38 -3.84 -25.66
N LEU A 123 -8.93 -4.04 -24.45
CA LEU A 123 -8.74 -5.23 -23.63
C LEU A 123 -10.06 -5.97 -23.38
N ALA A 124 -10.04 -7.30 -23.54
CA ALA A 124 -11.23 -8.17 -23.54
C ALA A 124 -11.85 -8.42 -22.14
N SER A 125 -11.41 -7.74 -21.09
CA SER A 125 -11.92 -7.95 -19.73
C SER A 125 -12.19 -6.61 -19.04
N THR A 126 -13.46 -6.23 -19.01
CA THR A 126 -14.02 -5.11 -18.23
C THR A 126 -14.29 -5.49 -16.77
N ASP A 127 -13.99 -6.74 -16.39
CA ASP A 127 -14.39 -7.27 -15.09
C ASP A 127 -13.64 -6.55 -13.96
N THR A 128 -14.40 -5.92 -13.07
CA THR A 128 -13.89 -5.31 -11.84
C THR A 128 -13.11 -6.34 -11.02
N LEU A 129 -11.90 -6.02 -10.59
CA LEU A 129 -11.10 -6.91 -9.75
C LEU A 129 -11.25 -6.55 -8.27
N LEU A 130 -11.56 -7.52 -7.42
CA LEU A 130 -11.57 -7.37 -5.98
C LEU A 130 -10.33 -8.02 -5.36
N ILE A 131 -9.47 -7.20 -4.75
CA ILE A 131 -8.26 -7.63 -4.06
C ILE A 131 -8.56 -7.72 -2.57
N ASP A 132 -8.32 -8.88 -1.95
CA ASP A 132 -8.33 -9.05 -0.49
C ASP A 132 -6.93 -8.81 0.07
N CYS A 133 -6.73 -7.68 0.74
CA CYS A 133 -5.44 -7.25 1.25
C CYS A 133 -4.94 -8.06 2.45
N ARG A 134 -5.78 -8.91 3.07
CA ARG A 134 -5.37 -9.81 4.15
C ARG A 134 -4.52 -10.95 3.62
N PHE A 135 -4.92 -11.49 2.46
CA PHE A 135 -4.32 -12.68 1.86
C PHE A 135 -3.57 -12.37 0.56
N HIS A 136 -3.63 -11.13 0.07
CA HIS A 136 -3.08 -10.72 -1.21
C HIS A 136 -3.63 -11.59 -2.36
N THR A 137 -4.91 -11.91 -2.30
CA THR A 137 -5.63 -12.67 -3.33
C THR A 137 -6.55 -11.77 -4.11
N ALA A 138 -6.91 -12.16 -5.33
CA ALA A 138 -7.83 -11.39 -6.17
C ALA A 138 -8.89 -12.28 -6.80
N HIS A 139 -10.09 -11.74 -6.96
CA HIS A 139 -11.20 -12.39 -7.62
C HIS A 139 -11.92 -11.38 -8.53
N HIS A 140 -12.29 -11.80 -9.74
CA HIS A 140 -13.10 -11.00 -10.63
C HIS A 140 -14.53 -10.92 -10.07
N LEU A 141 -15.10 -9.72 -10.11
CA LEU A 141 -16.49 -9.47 -9.84
C LEU A 141 -17.25 -9.38 -11.16
N PRO A 142 -18.49 -9.89 -11.23
CA PRO A 142 -19.35 -9.61 -12.37
C PRO A 142 -19.58 -8.11 -12.47
N ASN A 143 -19.63 -7.59 -13.69
CA ASN A 143 -19.86 -6.17 -13.97
C ASN A 143 -21.06 -5.64 -13.14
N MET A 144 -20.82 -4.54 -12.42
CA MET A 144 -21.89 -3.79 -11.76
C MET A 144 -22.92 -3.36 -12.81
N PRO A 145 -24.24 -3.58 -12.61
CA PRO A 145 -25.24 -3.23 -13.62
C PRO A 145 -25.39 -1.73 -13.88
N ASN A 146 -24.77 -0.86 -13.08
CA ASN A 146 -24.82 0.59 -13.27
C ASN A 146 -23.51 1.22 -12.76
N GLU A 147 -22.87 2.04 -13.59
CA GLU A 147 -21.80 2.94 -13.19
C GLU A 147 -22.30 3.86 -12.08
N VAL A 148 -21.74 3.73 -10.88
CA VAL A 148 -21.81 4.80 -9.89
C VAL A 148 -20.48 5.51 -9.98
N ALA A 149 -20.42 6.55 -10.82
CA ALA A 149 -19.34 7.51 -10.78
C ALA A 149 -19.38 8.20 -9.42
N VAL A 150 -18.53 7.76 -8.49
CA VAL A 150 -18.29 8.48 -7.25
C VAL A 150 -17.18 9.47 -7.56
N ASP A 151 -17.53 10.75 -7.67
CA ASP A 151 -16.58 11.87 -7.64
C ASP A 151 -15.95 11.89 -6.23
N VAL A 152 -14.89 11.09 -6.05
CA VAL A 152 -14.07 11.15 -4.84
C VAL A 152 -13.15 12.34 -5.05
N ARG A 153 -13.64 13.52 -4.66
CA ARG A 153 -12.79 14.72 -4.57
C ARG A 153 -11.58 14.40 -3.71
N GLN A 154 -10.43 14.38 -4.35
CA GLN A 154 -9.13 14.30 -3.70
C GLN A 154 -9.05 15.46 -2.70
N ILE A 155 -8.73 15.16 -1.44
CA ILE A 155 -8.40 16.20 -0.47
C ILE A 155 -7.03 16.73 -0.90
N CYS A 156 -7.00 17.84 -1.63
CA CYS A 156 -5.79 18.62 -1.81
C CYS A 156 -5.34 19.07 -0.41
N VAL A 157 -4.20 18.56 0.06
CA VAL A 157 -3.58 19.06 1.28
C VAL A 157 -3.01 20.43 0.94
N GLU A 158 -3.78 21.49 1.14
CA GLU A 158 -3.27 22.86 1.06
C GLU A 158 -2.25 23.09 2.18
N ASP A 159 -1.09 23.64 1.80
CA ASP A 159 0.01 24.18 2.59
C ASP A 159 -0.05 23.94 4.11
N VAL A 160 0.44 22.78 4.55
CA VAL A 160 0.75 22.58 5.96
C VAL A 160 1.95 23.45 6.32
N LYS A 161 1.72 24.55 7.04
CA LYS A 161 2.79 25.45 7.53
C LYS A 161 3.88 24.65 8.23
N GLY A 162 5.14 24.90 7.84
CA GLY A 162 6.33 24.30 8.45
C GLY A 162 6.88 23.08 7.73
N VAL A 163 6.18 22.54 6.72
CA VAL A 163 6.69 21.45 5.90
C VAL A 163 7.32 22.03 4.63
N ARG A 164 8.65 22.15 4.59
CA ARG A 164 9.38 22.28 3.31
C ARG A 164 9.61 20.87 2.78
N LEU A 165 8.62 20.33 2.06
CA LEU A 165 8.88 19.19 1.20
C LEU A 165 9.83 19.63 0.08
N ILE A 166 10.53 18.67 -0.54
CA ILE A 166 11.03 18.88 -1.90
C ILE A 166 9.86 19.50 -2.66
N THR A 167 10.05 20.70 -3.19
CA THR A 167 8.97 21.52 -3.72
C THR A 167 8.21 20.70 -4.77
N ASP A 168 6.89 20.81 -4.79
CA ASP A 168 6.03 20.19 -5.84
C ASP A 168 6.53 20.55 -7.25
N GLU A 169 7.28 21.65 -7.36
CA GLU A 169 8.00 22.11 -8.55
C GLU A 169 9.11 21.17 -9.07
N ASP A 170 9.64 20.26 -8.24
CA ASP A 170 10.67 19.28 -8.62
C ASP A 170 10.11 17.85 -8.81
N ALA A 171 8.86 17.60 -8.42
CA ALA A 171 8.22 16.29 -8.52
C ALA A 171 7.30 16.22 -9.76
N ASN A 172 7.42 15.16 -10.54
CA ASN A 172 6.60 14.98 -11.74
C ASN A 172 5.16 14.56 -11.38
N VAL A 173 5.01 13.76 -10.32
CA VAL A 173 3.72 13.25 -9.83
C VAL A 173 3.79 13.09 -8.31
N SER A 174 2.70 13.38 -7.60
CA SER A 174 2.57 13.13 -6.18
C SER A 174 1.22 12.50 -5.84
N CYS A 175 1.19 11.67 -4.79
CA CYS A 175 -0.05 11.21 -4.18
C CYS A 175 0.05 11.26 -2.65
N THR A 176 -1.07 11.58 -1.99
CA THR A 176 -1.11 11.82 -0.55
C THR A 176 -2.17 10.95 0.10
N VAL A 177 -1.79 10.32 1.21
CA VAL A 177 -2.69 9.52 2.03
C VAL A 177 -2.61 9.93 3.49
N ILE A 178 -3.73 9.81 4.19
CA ILE A 178 -3.84 10.13 5.61
C ILE A 178 -4.25 8.87 6.37
N TYR A 179 -3.49 8.51 7.41
CA TYR A 179 -3.87 7.41 8.31
C TYR A 179 -3.49 7.73 9.75
N GLY A 180 -4.44 7.54 10.66
CA GLY A 180 -4.28 7.98 12.05
C GLY A 180 -4.06 9.49 12.11
N GLU A 181 -2.93 9.90 12.69
CA GLU A 181 -2.49 11.31 12.81
C GLU A 181 -1.33 11.65 11.86
N LYS A 182 -1.11 10.79 10.85
CA LYS A 182 0.00 10.92 9.91
C LYS A 182 -0.51 11.21 8.51
N VAL A 183 0.21 12.08 7.83
CA VAL A 183 0.11 12.32 6.39
C VAL A 183 1.33 11.67 5.76
N VAL A 184 1.12 10.82 4.77
CA VAL A 184 2.19 10.25 3.96
C VAL A 184 2.04 10.73 2.53
N VAL A 185 3.11 11.29 2.01
CA VAL A 185 3.22 11.78 0.64
C VAL A 185 4.17 10.88 -0.12
N PHE A 186 3.75 10.38 -1.27
CA PHE A 186 4.61 9.73 -2.24
C PHE A 186 4.92 10.69 -3.37
N LEU A 187 6.17 10.74 -3.79
CA LEU A 187 6.66 11.66 -4.82
C LEU A 187 7.39 10.85 -5.88
N GLN A 188 7.08 11.08 -7.15
CA GLN A 188 7.91 10.61 -8.26
C GLN A 188 8.78 11.78 -8.73
N ILE A 189 10.10 11.57 -8.69
CA ILE A 189 11.10 12.57 -9.04
C ILE A 189 11.98 11.98 -10.13
N GLU A 190 12.32 12.80 -11.14
CA GLU A 190 13.29 12.44 -12.16
C GLU A 190 14.59 13.22 -11.93
N ILE A 191 15.68 12.51 -11.63
CA ILE A 191 17.00 13.09 -11.36
C ILE A 191 18.03 12.46 -12.27
N CYS A 192 18.65 13.25 -13.16
CA CYS A 192 19.72 12.79 -14.05
C CYS A 192 19.37 11.48 -14.81
N GLU A 193 18.20 11.43 -15.45
CA GLU A 193 17.67 10.25 -16.19
C GLU A 193 17.35 9.03 -15.32
N LYS A 194 17.38 9.17 -13.99
CA LYS A 194 16.84 8.17 -13.06
C LYS A 194 15.47 8.63 -12.61
N ASN A 195 14.51 7.70 -12.56
CA ASN A 195 13.30 7.96 -11.80
C ASN A 195 13.50 7.47 -10.36
N GLU A 196 12.85 8.12 -9.42
CA GLU A 196 12.86 7.73 -8.03
C GLU A 196 11.47 7.92 -7.45
N ILE A 197 11.01 6.93 -6.69
CA ILE A 197 9.79 7.04 -5.89
C ILE A 197 10.21 7.28 -4.44
N TRP A 198 9.87 8.44 -3.94
CA TRP A 198 10.13 8.88 -2.58
C TRP A 198 8.88 8.77 -1.73
N CYS A 199 9.08 8.66 -0.42
CA CYS A 199 8.01 8.70 0.56
C CYS A 199 8.41 9.60 1.71
N VAL A 200 7.47 10.45 2.13
CA VAL A 200 7.63 11.39 3.24
C VAL A 200 6.52 11.14 4.25
N GLU A 201 6.91 10.86 5.48
CA GLU A 201 6.01 10.67 6.62
C GLU A 201 5.98 11.96 7.44
N ILE A 202 4.80 12.57 7.53
CA ILE A 202 4.57 13.85 8.20
C ILE A 202 3.62 13.60 9.37
N LYS A 203 4.03 14.02 10.56
CA LYS A 203 3.14 14.13 11.70
C LYS A 203 2.46 15.49 11.67
N VAL A 204 1.13 15.49 11.76
CA VAL A 204 0.34 16.73 11.85
C VAL A 204 0.12 17.05 13.32
N GLU A 205 0.45 18.27 13.72
CA GLU A 205 0.25 18.77 15.07
C GLU A 205 -0.42 20.16 15.05
N LYS A 206 -0.93 20.61 16.20
CA LYS A 206 -1.41 21.99 16.35
C LYS A 206 -0.34 22.83 17.01
N ASP A 207 -0.10 24.02 16.49
CA ASP A 207 0.82 24.98 17.10
C ASP A 207 0.20 25.64 18.35
N GLN A 208 0.95 26.56 18.97
CA GLN A 208 0.51 27.30 20.15
C GLN A 208 -0.72 28.19 19.91
N LYS A 209 -1.07 28.46 18.64
CA LYS A 209 -2.23 29.25 18.22
C LYS A 209 -3.40 28.35 17.77
N GLY A 210 -3.22 27.03 17.78
CA GLY A 210 -4.21 26.06 17.33
C GLY A 210 -4.24 25.84 15.82
N GLU A 211 -3.29 26.41 15.06
CA GLU A 211 -3.14 26.20 13.62
C GLU A 211 -2.49 24.83 13.35
N LEU A 212 -2.90 24.15 12.27
CA LEU A 212 -2.27 22.90 11.85
C LEU A 212 -0.86 23.17 11.31
N CYS A 213 0.11 22.46 11.84
CA CYS A 213 1.49 22.43 11.36
C CYS A 213 1.95 20.98 11.18
N GLY A 214 2.97 20.80 10.35
CA GLY A 214 3.47 19.48 9.97
C GLY A 214 4.94 19.36 10.31
N ARG A 215 5.32 18.19 10.80
CA ARG A 215 6.72 17.83 11.07
C ARG A 215 7.06 16.59 10.27
N VAL A 216 8.09 16.68 9.43
CA VAL A 216 8.65 15.51 8.75
C VAL A 216 9.26 14.58 9.80
N GLU A 217 8.68 13.39 9.95
CA GLU A 217 9.23 12.32 10.80
C GLU A 217 10.21 11.44 10.04
N TRP A 218 10.01 11.28 8.74
CA TRP A 218 10.87 10.47 7.88
C TRP A 218 10.74 10.87 6.41
N CYS A 219 11.82 10.76 5.65
CA CYS A 219 11.86 10.94 4.20
C CYS A 219 12.89 9.95 3.62
N GLY A 220 12.56 9.25 2.54
CA GLY A 220 13.51 8.38 1.87
C GLY A 220 13.03 7.82 0.53
N CYS A 221 13.99 7.41 -0.29
CA CYS A 221 13.76 6.74 -1.57
C CYS A 221 13.32 5.27 -1.34
N LEU A 222 12.21 4.90 -1.97
CA LEU A 222 11.61 3.57 -1.90
C LEU A 222 11.91 2.70 -3.12
N LEU A 223 12.07 3.32 -4.29
CA LEU A 223 12.37 2.65 -5.55
C LEU A 223 13.22 3.59 -6.41
N GLU A 224 14.31 3.09 -6.98
CA GLU A 224 15.23 3.83 -7.84
C GLU A 224 15.57 2.99 -9.07
N GLY A 225 15.77 3.63 -10.22
CA GLY A 225 16.10 2.92 -11.45
C GLY A 225 16.33 3.83 -12.65
N HIS A 226 16.97 3.26 -13.67
CA HIS A 226 17.12 3.89 -14.98
C HIS A 226 16.08 3.27 -15.90
N TRP A 227 15.10 4.04 -16.34
CA TRP A 227 14.03 3.56 -17.20
C TRP A 227 13.84 4.54 -18.35
N ALA A 228 13.81 4.02 -19.58
CA ALA A 228 13.63 4.85 -20.78
C ALA A 228 12.24 5.50 -20.85
N ALA A 229 11.22 4.79 -20.36
CA ALA A 229 9.84 5.26 -20.25
C ALA A 229 9.30 4.97 -18.84
N GLY A 230 10.01 5.42 -17.81
CA GLY A 230 9.87 4.94 -16.42
C GLY A 230 8.47 4.74 -15.82
N PRO A 231 8.40 3.95 -14.73
CA PRO A 231 7.15 3.66 -14.07
C PRO A 231 6.47 4.95 -13.61
N ASP A 232 5.15 5.04 -13.81
CA ASP A 232 4.36 6.18 -13.34
C ASP A 232 3.69 5.83 -12.00
N LEU A 233 3.95 6.62 -10.97
CA LEU A 233 3.15 6.63 -9.75
C LEU A 233 1.71 7.00 -10.10
N LYS A 234 0.73 6.16 -9.74
CA LYS A 234 -0.69 6.39 -10.06
C LYS A 234 -1.51 6.77 -8.85
N ASP A 235 -1.48 5.94 -7.81
CA ASP A 235 -2.33 6.14 -6.64
C ASP A 235 -1.67 5.57 -5.37
N ALA A 236 -2.14 6.03 -4.22
CA ALA A 236 -1.80 5.47 -2.92
C ALA A 236 -3.07 5.23 -2.10
N LEU A 237 -3.14 4.06 -1.47
CA LEU A 237 -4.33 3.57 -0.78
C LEU A 237 -3.99 3.20 0.66
N VAL A 238 -4.88 3.57 1.58
CA VAL A 238 -4.83 3.13 2.98
C VAL A 238 -5.87 2.03 3.17
N VAL A 239 -5.42 0.85 3.60
CA VAL A 239 -6.29 -0.29 3.87
C VAL A 239 -6.13 -0.74 5.30
N LYS A 240 -7.22 -1.01 6.01
CA LYS A 240 -7.19 -1.47 7.41
C LYS A 240 -7.29 -2.99 7.45
N VAL A 241 -6.25 -3.67 7.93
CA VAL A 241 -6.07 -5.13 7.82
C VAL A 241 -5.78 -5.79 9.16
#